data_AF-A0A327XVU4-F1
#
_entry.id   AF-A0A327XVU4-F1
#
_cell.length_a   1.000
_cell.length_b   1.000
_cell.length_c   1.000
_cell.angle_alpha   90.00
_cell.angle_beta   90.00
_cell.angle_gamma   90.00
#
_symmetry.space_group_name_H-M   'P 1'
#
loop_
_entity.id
_entity.type
_entity.pdbx_description
1 polymer ?
#
loop_
_entity_poly.entity_id
_entity_poly.type
_entity_poly.pdbx_seq_one_letter_code
_entity_poly.pdbx_strand_id
1 'polypeptide(L)' 'MSKPKPARYRTTNWSAYNAALRKRGSLLIWLDKEMAWHAPNEGRPGRPPVFSNAAIQFCLSIK' A
#
# COMPACT_ATOMS: atom_id res chain seq x y z
N MET A 1 51.93 -3.55 25.45
CA MET A 1 50.68 -2.76 25.54
C MET A 1 49.50 -3.70 25.41
N SER A 2 48.57 -3.71 26.36
CA SER A 2 47.36 -4.53 26.29
C SER A 2 46.34 -3.93 25.32
N LYS A 3 45.61 -4.77 24.58
CA LYS A 3 44.56 -4.32 23.67
C LYS A 3 43.39 -3.73 24.48
N PRO A 4 42.80 -2.60 24.05
CA PRO A 4 41.61 -2.06 24.68
C PRO A 4 40.42 -3.01 24.48
N LYS A 5 39.48 -3.01 25.45
CA LYS A 5 38.25 -3.81 25.34
C LYS A 5 37.45 -3.38 24.10
N PRO A 6 36.88 -4.34 23.35
CA PRO A 6 36.07 -4.03 22.19
C PRO A 6 34.83 -3.21 22.59
N ALA A 7 34.52 -2.19 21.80
CA ALA A 7 33.33 -1.37 21.98
C ALA A 7 32.07 -2.21 21.72
N ARG A 8 31.10 -2.12 22.63
CA ARG A 8 29.78 -2.76 22.48
C ARG A 8 28.80 -1.73 21.93
N TYR A 9 28.49 -1.83 20.64
CA TYR A 9 27.51 -0.96 20.00
C TYR A 9 26.10 -1.52 20.21
N ARG A 10 25.12 -0.64 20.50
CA ARG A 10 23.70 -0.97 20.59
C ARG A 10 22.92 -0.06 19.65
N THR A 11 22.15 -0.66 18.75
CA THR A 11 21.26 0.08 17.85
C THR A 11 20.07 0.63 18.64
N THR A 12 19.95 1.95 18.76
CA THR A 12 18.87 2.63 19.48
C THR A 12 17.80 3.22 18.56
N ASN A 13 18.09 3.33 17.26
CA ASN A 13 17.26 4.02 16.28
C ASN A 13 16.29 3.11 15.51
N TRP A 14 16.19 1.83 15.85
CA TRP A 14 15.43 0.84 15.05
C TRP A 14 13.97 1.22 14.84
N SER A 15 13.31 1.72 15.88
CA SER A 15 11.91 2.18 15.80
C SER A 15 11.74 3.35 14.82
N ALA A 16 12.63 4.36 14.93
CA ALA A 16 12.61 5.53 14.05
C ALA A 16 12.93 5.16 12.60
N TYR A 17 13.88 4.25 12.39
CA TYR A 17 14.19 3.71 11.07
C TYR A 17 12.98 3.04 10.42
N ASN A 18 12.28 2.17 11.16
CA ASN A 18 11.07 1.50 10.67
C ASN A 18 9.91 2.48 10.38
N ALA A 19 9.72 3.50 11.22
CA ALA A 19 8.72 4.53 10.97
C ALA A 19 9.02 5.30 9.66
N ALA A 20 10.28 5.65 9.42
CA ALA A 20 10.71 6.28 8.17
C ALA A 20 10.51 5.35 6.97
N LEU A 21 10.75 4.03 7.13
CA LEU A 21 10.53 3.05 6.07
C LEU A 21 9.04 2.93 5.70
N ARG A 22 8.15 2.89 6.69
CA ARG A 22 6.69 2.90 6.47
C ARG A 22 6.23 4.17 5.75
N LYS A 23 6.77 5.33 6.13
CA LYS A 23 6.45 6.61 5.48
C LYS A 23 6.92 6.67 4.02
N ARG A 24 8.00 5.98 3.67
CA ARG A 24 8.48 5.91 2.28
C ARG A 24 7.55 5.10 1.37
N GLY A 25 6.82 4.13 1.93
CA GLY A 25 5.84 3.31 1.19
C GLY A 25 4.38 3.71 1.41
N SER A 26 4.09 4.78 2.16
CA SER A 26 2.72 5.20 2.41
C SER A 26 2.20 6.04 1.25
N LEU A 27 1.13 5.58 0.60
CA LEU A 27 0.42 6.31 -0.45
C LEU A 27 -0.88 6.88 0.12
N LEU A 28 -1.11 8.18 -0.09
CA LEU A 28 -2.39 8.83 0.18
C LEU A 28 -3.14 8.96 -1.15
N ILE A 29 -4.33 8.36 -1.23
CA ILE A 29 -5.17 8.41 -2.43
C ILE A 29 -6.47 9.10 -2.10
N TRP A 30 -6.87 10.05 -2.94
CA TRP A 30 -8.21 10.63 -2.91
C TRP A 30 -9.12 9.80 -3.82
N LEU A 31 -10.16 9.20 -3.25
CA LEU A 31 -11.17 8.48 -4.00
C LEU A 31 -12.26 9.44 -4.44
N ASP A 32 -12.65 9.35 -5.71
CA ASP A 32 -13.84 10.02 -6.21
C ASP A 32 -15.08 9.35 -5.62
N LYS A 33 -15.95 10.17 -5.00
CA LYS A 33 -17.19 9.70 -4.37
C LYS A 33 -18.24 9.30 -5.40
N GLU A 34 -18.19 9.89 -6.58
CA GLU A 34 -19.15 9.63 -7.67
C GLU A 34 -18.70 8.43 -8.53
N MET A 35 -17.54 7.84 -8.22
CA MET A 35 -17.03 6.69 -8.94
C MET A 35 -17.95 5.48 -8.76
N ALA A 36 -18.51 4.99 -9.87
CA ALA A 36 -19.28 3.76 -9.89
C ALA A 36 -18.35 2.56 -9.67
N TRP A 37 -18.31 2.03 -8.45
CA TRP A 37 -17.47 0.87 -8.09
C TRP A 37 -17.99 -0.44 -8.69
N HIS A 38 -19.31 -0.60 -8.70
CA HIS A 38 -19.97 -1.80 -9.17
C HIS A 38 -20.38 -1.67 -10.64
N ALA A 39 -20.31 -2.80 -11.35
CA ALA A 39 -20.84 -2.84 -12.71
C ALA A 39 -22.37 -2.76 -12.69
N PRO A 40 -22.99 -2.13 -13.69
CA PRO A 40 -24.44 -2.15 -13.84
C PRO A 40 -24.94 -3.57 -14.11
N ASN A 41 -26.17 -3.87 -13.69
CA ASN A 41 -26.79 -5.15 -14.02
C ASN A 41 -27.20 -5.17 -15.50
N GLU A 42 -26.51 -5.97 -16.32
CA GLU A 42 -26.73 -6.05 -17.76
C GLU A 42 -27.85 -7.02 -18.16
N GLY A 43 -28.41 -7.80 -17.22
CA GLY A 43 -29.48 -8.77 -17.50
C GLY A 43 -29.11 -9.89 -18.48
N ARG A 44 -27.80 -10.07 -18.75
CA ARG A 44 -27.30 -11.08 -19.70
C ARG A 44 -27.14 -12.44 -19.02
N PRO A 45 -27.41 -13.55 -19.75
CA PRO A 45 -27.13 -14.90 -19.25
C PRO A 45 -25.64 -15.08 -18.89
N GLY A 46 -25.36 -15.78 -17.79
CA GLY A 46 -24.00 -16.02 -17.30
C GLY A 46 -23.70 -15.26 -16.00
N ARG A 47 -22.42 -15.19 -15.62
CA ARG A 47 -21.99 -14.48 -14.41
C ARG A 47 -21.84 -12.99 -14.71
N PRO A 48 -22.63 -12.10 -14.09
CA PRO A 48 -22.49 -10.66 -14.31
C PRO A 48 -21.16 -10.15 -13.72
N PRO A 49 -20.57 -9.10 -14.29
CA PRO A 49 -19.41 -8.43 -13.71
C PRO A 49 -19.77 -7.84 -12.35
N VAL A 50 -18.83 -7.92 -11.39
CA VAL A 50 -19.03 -7.41 -10.01
C VAL A 50 -18.52 -5.98 -9.87
N PHE A 51 -17.41 -5.67 -10.56
CA PHE A 51 -16.74 -4.37 -10.51
C PHE A 51 -16.79 -3.69 -11.87
N SER A 52 -16.91 -2.37 -11.86
CA SER A 52 -16.88 -1.58 -13.09
C SER A 52 -15.49 -1.59 -13.72
N ASN A 53 -15.43 -1.28 -15.02
CA ASN A 53 -14.15 -1.11 -15.70
C ASN A 53 -13.29 -0.03 -15.04
N ALA A 54 -13.91 1.06 -14.56
CA ALA A 54 -13.20 2.13 -13.88
C ALA A 54 -12.57 1.64 -12.56
N ALA A 55 -13.30 0.86 -11.76
CA ALA A 55 -12.78 0.28 -10.52
C ALA A 55 -11.60 -0.66 -10.78
N ILE A 56 -11.69 -1.50 -11.81
CA ILE A 56 -10.61 -2.40 -12.20
C ILE A 56 -9.36 -1.60 -12.64
N GLN A 57 -9.53 -0.60 -13.50
CA GLN A 57 -8.41 0.24 -13.95
C GLN A 57 -7.76 1.00 -12.80
N PHE A 58 -8.55 1.53 -11.87
CA PHE A 58 -8.04 2.19 -10.68
C PHE A 58 -7.16 1.24 -9.84
N CYS A 59 -7.64 0.04 -9.52
CA CYS A 59 -6.86 -0.94 -8.76
C CYS A 59 -5.58 -1.37 -9.48
N LEU A 60 -5.60 -1.49 -10.82
CA LEU A 60 -4.41 -1.81 -11.61
C LEU A 60 -3.40 -0.65 -11.69
N SER A 61 -3.85 0.59 -11.48
CA SER A 61 -2.98 1.77 -11.50
C SER A 61 -2.16 1.95 -10.22
N ILE A 62 -2.65 1.41 -9.09
CA ILE A 62 -1.95 1.46 -7.80
C ILE A 62 -0.88 0.36 -7.78
N LYS A 63 0.38 0.75 -7.55
CA LYS A 63 1.53 -0.15 -7.37
C LYS A 63 2.02 -0.13 -5.93
#